data_AF-A0A7S0I5N8-F1
#
_entry.id   AF-A0A7S0I5N8-F1
#
_cell.length_a   1.000
_cell.length_b   1.000
_cell.length_c   1.000
_cell.angle_alpha   90.00
_cell.angle_beta   90.00
_cell.angle_gamma   90.00
#
_symmetry.space_group_name_H-M   'P 1'
#
loop_
_entity.id
_entity.type
_entity.pdbx_description
1 polymer ?
#
loop_
_entity_poly.entity_id
_entity_poly.type
_entity_poly.pdbx_seq_one_letter_code
_entity_poly.pdbx_strand_id
1 'polypeptide(L)'
;ADFAAWLCRQCDLAEVAALLPDRTFMLMGDSVMEQFYNALQCQLRREGLEKPPDQAFRRFITQNEPLWKMGKRKMPPKLPQQASSGMRMLFARAINYQPEDLAAALQTANVIVLNWGLHYHNMTQYRIDLHTAFEQLNRHASVRGNIVLFMETGAQHFRQDDSRGFGRLRASAGSWEMRDPSTDKHCACSPIEDFGVNRQNGVLHAVLATGLYPSVQVLPFYELTRPRWRWHFGNCTHRPSGWNKDTCCDCSHFCYSPAMWRAHLAQVMSRLVA
;
A
#
# COMPACT_ATOMS: atom_id res chain seq x y z
N ALA A 1 -19.05 -11.03 12.74
CA ALA A 1 -18.83 -11.95 11.62
C ALA A 1 -17.36 -12.34 11.62
N ASP A 2 -17.07 -13.63 11.52
CA ASP A 2 -15.76 -14.21 11.81
C ASP A 2 -14.71 -13.76 10.77
N PHE A 3 -13.68 -13.02 11.19
CA PHE A 3 -12.61 -12.51 10.32
C PHE A 3 -11.90 -13.65 9.58
N ALA A 4 -11.82 -14.83 10.20
CA ALA A 4 -11.26 -16.04 9.61
C ALA A 4 -12.10 -16.59 8.44
N ALA A 5 -13.43 -16.58 8.55
CA ALA A 5 -14.32 -17.03 7.47
C ALA A 5 -14.23 -16.10 6.25
N TRP A 6 -13.94 -14.83 6.50
CA TRP A 6 -13.85 -13.81 5.47
C TRP A 6 -12.50 -13.83 4.72
N LEU A 7 -11.40 -14.15 5.41
CA LEU A 7 -10.08 -14.40 4.80
C LEU A 7 -10.08 -15.57 3.80
N CYS A 8 -11.02 -16.52 3.92
CA CYS A 8 -11.17 -17.65 2.98
C CYS A 8 -11.99 -17.31 1.73
N ARG A 9 -12.72 -16.19 1.71
CA ARG A 9 -13.49 -15.79 0.53
C ARG A 9 -12.58 -15.05 -0.44
N GLN A 10 -12.39 -15.61 -1.63
CA GLN A 10 -11.81 -14.86 -2.74
C GLN A 10 -12.79 -13.73 -3.11
N CYS A 11 -12.36 -12.49 -2.98
CA CYS A 11 -13.12 -11.33 -3.44
C CYS A 11 -12.63 -10.95 -4.84
N ASP A 12 -13.57 -10.79 -5.75
CA ASP A 12 -13.33 -10.32 -7.11
C ASP A 12 -13.52 -8.81 -7.18
N LEU A 13 -12.80 -8.16 -8.11
CA LEU A 13 -12.89 -6.71 -8.29
C LEU A 13 -14.28 -6.30 -8.79
N ALA A 14 -14.99 -7.19 -9.50
CA ALA A 14 -16.37 -7.00 -9.90
C ALA A 14 -17.29 -6.67 -8.72
N GLU A 15 -17.11 -7.31 -7.56
CA GLU A 15 -17.94 -7.05 -6.36
C GLU A 15 -17.70 -5.65 -5.82
N VAL A 16 -16.44 -5.21 -5.76
CA VAL A 16 -16.09 -3.84 -5.34
C VAL A 16 -16.59 -2.80 -6.34
N ALA A 17 -16.43 -3.07 -7.64
CA ALA A 17 -16.91 -2.19 -8.71
C ALA A 17 -18.43 -2.01 -8.68
N ALA A 18 -19.17 -3.05 -8.29
CA ALA A 18 -20.63 -2.99 -8.15
C ALA A 18 -21.09 -2.14 -6.96
N LEU A 19 -20.28 -2.03 -5.90
CA LEU A 19 -20.58 -1.15 -4.75
C LEU A 19 -20.23 0.32 -5.00
N LEU A 20 -19.42 0.60 -6.02
CA LEU A 20 -18.87 1.93 -6.31
C LEU A 20 -19.28 2.46 -7.70
N PRO A 21 -20.57 2.37 -8.12
CA PRO A 21 -20.97 2.83 -9.44
C PRO A 21 -20.74 4.33 -9.59
N ASP A 22 -20.05 4.73 -10.66
CA ASP A 22 -19.66 6.12 -10.94
C ASP A 22 -18.84 6.83 -9.85
N ARG A 23 -18.29 6.09 -8.88
CA ARG A 23 -17.48 6.63 -7.77
C ARG A 23 -15.99 6.51 -8.04
N THR A 24 -15.22 7.37 -7.41
CA THR A 24 -13.75 7.36 -7.53
C THR A 24 -13.11 6.57 -6.39
N PHE A 25 -12.43 5.48 -6.74
CA PHE A 25 -11.60 4.63 -5.88
C PHE A 25 -10.12 4.98 -6.07
N MET A 26 -9.54 5.66 -5.10
CA MET A 26 -8.16 6.17 -5.16
C MET A 26 -7.25 5.37 -4.25
N LEU A 27 -6.13 4.90 -4.83
CA LEU A 27 -5.01 4.34 -4.11
C LEU A 27 -3.91 5.39 -4.01
N MET A 28 -3.53 5.78 -2.80
CA MET A 28 -2.52 6.81 -2.57
C MET A 28 -1.39 6.27 -1.70
N GLY A 29 -0.14 6.37 -2.13
CA GLY A 29 0.95 5.96 -1.25
C GLY A 29 2.26 5.63 -1.93
N ASP A 30 3.03 4.79 -1.24
CA ASP A 30 4.37 4.40 -1.65
C ASP A 30 4.36 3.31 -2.74
N SER A 31 5.53 2.72 -2.97
CA SER A 31 5.72 1.70 -3.99
C SER A 31 5.01 0.37 -3.68
N VAL A 32 4.59 0.10 -2.43
CA VAL A 32 3.79 -1.08 -2.09
C VAL A 32 2.32 -0.86 -2.47
N MET A 33 1.78 0.33 -2.24
CA MET A 33 0.43 0.70 -2.73
C MET A 33 0.37 0.67 -4.27
N GLU A 34 1.47 1.04 -4.94
CA GLU A 34 1.61 0.85 -6.37
C GLU A 34 1.48 -0.63 -6.78
N GLN A 35 2.07 -1.58 -6.03
CA GLN A 35 1.90 -3.00 -6.33
C GLN A 35 0.44 -3.42 -6.21
N PHE A 36 -0.27 -2.89 -5.21
CA PHE A 36 -1.69 -3.16 -5.05
C PHE A 36 -2.49 -2.60 -6.23
N TYR A 37 -2.24 -1.35 -6.65
CA TYR A 37 -2.89 -0.75 -7.83
C TYR A 37 -2.65 -1.58 -9.09
N ASN A 38 -1.40 -2.00 -9.34
CA ASN A 38 -1.06 -2.85 -10.48
C ASN A 38 -1.80 -4.19 -10.43
N ALA A 39 -1.95 -4.78 -9.24
CA ALA A 39 -2.71 -6.01 -9.06
C ALA A 39 -4.20 -5.83 -9.38
N LEU A 40 -4.79 -4.69 -8.99
CA LEU A 40 -6.18 -4.36 -9.33
C LEU A 40 -6.35 -4.12 -10.83
N GLN A 41 -5.40 -3.48 -11.51
CA GLN A 41 -5.44 -3.34 -12.98
C GLN A 41 -5.42 -4.71 -13.68
N CYS A 42 -4.59 -5.64 -13.19
CA CYS A 42 -4.59 -7.02 -13.70
C CYS A 42 -5.94 -7.71 -13.48
N GLN A 43 -6.55 -7.54 -12.30
CA GLN A 43 -7.88 -8.11 -12.01
C GLN A 43 -8.98 -7.48 -12.88
N LEU A 44 -8.97 -6.16 -13.06
CA LEU A 44 -9.91 -5.43 -13.90
C LEU A 44 -9.95 -5.99 -15.34
N ARG A 45 -8.78 -6.25 -15.91
CA ARG A 45 -8.63 -6.85 -17.25
C ARG A 45 -9.06 -8.30 -17.28
N ARG A 46 -8.58 -9.08 -16.32
CA ARG A 46 -8.90 -10.52 -16.21
C ARG A 46 -10.40 -10.75 -16.08
N GLU A 47 -11.10 -9.89 -15.37
CA GLU A 47 -12.55 -9.98 -15.12
C GLU A 47 -13.38 -9.28 -16.21
N GLY A 48 -12.76 -8.75 -17.27
CA GLY A 48 -13.47 -8.13 -18.40
C GLY A 48 -14.19 -6.81 -18.04
N LEU A 49 -13.76 -6.15 -16.98
CA LEU A 49 -14.38 -4.92 -16.47
C LEU A 49 -13.82 -3.64 -17.10
N GLU A 50 -12.59 -3.69 -17.64
CA GLU A 50 -11.90 -2.52 -18.21
C GLU A 50 -12.69 -1.95 -19.40
N LYS A 51 -13.01 -0.65 -19.35
CA LYS A 51 -13.63 0.08 -20.45
C LYS A 51 -12.65 1.08 -21.06
N PRO A 52 -12.71 1.28 -22.40
CA PRO A 52 -12.00 2.40 -23.01
C PRO A 52 -12.46 3.73 -22.41
N PRO A 53 -11.55 4.70 -22.21
CA PRO A 53 -11.90 5.97 -21.61
C PRO A 53 -12.84 6.78 -22.52
N ASP A 54 -14.06 7.04 -22.03
CA ASP A 54 -15.05 7.90 -22.67
C ASP A 54 -14.68 9.40 -22.55
N GLN A 55 -15.46 10.29 -23.16
CA GLN A 55 -15.16 11.73 -23.14
C GLN A 55 -15.26 12.34 -21.73
N ALA A 56 -16.20 11.89 -20.90
CA ALA A 56 -16.37 12.40 -19.55
C ALA A 56 -15.19 12.00 -18.67
N PHE A 57 -14.76 10.74 -18.76
CA PHE A 57 -13.61 10.22 -18.05
C PHE A 57 -12.31 10.89 -18.54
N ARG A 58 -12.15 11.16 -19.84
CA ARG A 58 -11.00 11.94 -20.34
C ARG A 58 -10.94 13.35 -19.77
N ARG A 59 -12.07 14.05 -19.64
CA ARG A 59 -12.11 15.38 -19.00
C ARG A 59 -11.77 15.29 -17.52
N PHE A 60 -12.32 14.30 -16.82
CA PHE A 60 -11.99 14.02 -15.43
C PHE A 60 -10.49 13.77 -15.25
N ILE A 61 -9.89 13.00 -16.17
CA ILE A 61 -8.44 12.82 -16.24
C ILE A 61 -7.78 14.20 -16.40
N THR A 62 -8.02 14.95 -17.48
CA THR A 62 -7.34 16.24 -17.66
C THR A 62 -7.46 17.21 -16.46
N GLN A 63 -8.61 17.25 -15.80
CA GLN A 63 -8.85 18.11 -14.62
C GLN A 63 -8.04 17.71 -13.39
N ASN A 64 -7.79 16.41 -13.18
CA ASN A 64 -7.12 15.91 -11.98
C ASN A 64 -5.66 15.47 -12.28
N GLU A 65 -5.14 15.81 -13.47
CA GLU A 65 -3.81 15.43 -13.98
C GLU A 65 -2.67 15.51 -12.96
N PRO A 66 -2.55 16.57 -12.14
CA PRO A 66 -1.48 16.68 -11.16
C PRO A 66 -1.39 15.48 -10.21
N LEU A 67 -2.51 14.84 -9.85
CA LEU A 67 -2.55 13.76 -8.86
C LEU A 67 -1.86 12.47 -9.31
N TRP A 68 -1.90 12.11 -10.61
CA TRP A 68 -1.27 10.87 -11.11
C TRP A 68 -0.06 11.09 -12.02
N LYS A 69 0.19 12.32 -12.52
CA LYS A 69 1.43 12.62 -13.26
C LYS A 69 2.68 12.73 -12.37
N MET A 70 2.54 12.69 -11.05
CA MET A 70 3.68 12.69 -10.11
C MET A 70 4.48 11.36 -10.08
N GLY A 71 4.08 10.35 -10.84
CA GLY A 71 4.89 9.17 -11.11
C GLY A 71 5.92 9.40 -12.22
N LYS A 72 7.14 9.87 -11.88
CA LYS A 72 8.27 9.95 -12.82
C LYS A 72 8.38 8.66 -13.67
N ARG A 73 8.16 8.79 -15.00
CA ARG A 73 8.71 7.99 -16.11
C ARG A 73 9.04 6.50 -15.83
N LYS A 74 8.10 5.71 -15.29
CA LYS A 74 8.22 4.24 -15.36
C LYS A 74 7.06 3.70 -16.19
N MET A 75 7.40 2.99 -17.26
CA MET A 75 6.43 2.30 -18.10
C MET A 75 6.04 0.97 -17.44
N PRO A 76 4.77 0.55 -17.54
CA PRO A 76 3.66 1.31 -18.13
C PRO A 76 3.24 2.50 -17.24
N PRO A 77 2.82 3.64 -17.83
CA PRO A 77 2.27 4.74 -17.05
C PRO A 77 1.10 4.23 -16.20
N LYS A 78 1.04 4.66 -14.94
CA LYS A 78 -0.04 4.31 -14.01
C LYS A 78 -1.29 5.11 -14.37
N LEU A 79 -1.89 4.73 -15.50
CA LEU A 79 -3.02 5.44 -16.06
C LEU A 79 -4.26 5.18 -15.21
N PRO A 80 -5.08 6.23 -14.95
CA PRO A 80 -6.44 6.08 -14.49
C PRO A 80 -7.19 4.99 -15.26
N GLN A 81 -7.98 4.17 -14.56
CA GLN A 81 -8.81 3.13 -15.17
C GLN A 81 -10.30 3.39 -14.89
N GLN A 82 -11.16 2.86 -15.75
CA GLN A 82 -12.61 2.88 -15.56
C GLN A 82 -13.16 1.47 -15.72
N ALA A 83 -13.96 1.04 -14.74
CA ALA A 83 -14.70 -0.21 -14.79
C ALA A 83 -16.04 -0.03 -15.53
N SER A 84 -16.65 -1.13 -15.95
CA SER A 84 -17.96 -1.16 -16.61
C SER A 84 -19.10 -0.60 -15.76
N SER A 85 -18.96 -0.56 -14.43
CA SER A 85 -19.90 0.08 -13.51
C SER A 85 -19.76 1.60 -13.44
N GLY A 86 -18.82 2.18 -14.18
CA GLY A 86 -18.46 3.60 -14.07
C GLY A 86 -17.47 3.92 -12.95
N MET A 87 -17.14 2.95 -12.07
CA MET A 87 -16.12 3.12 -11.05
C MET A 87 -14.80 3.57 -11.68
N ARG A 88 -14.21 4.66 -11.14
CA ARG A 88 -12.95 5.23 -11.60
C ARG A 88 -11.85 4.83 -10.63
N MET A 89 -10.78 4.22 -11.11
CA MET A 89 -9.61 3.88 -10.30
C MET A 89 -8.48 4.86 -10.58
N LEU A 90 -7.94 5.45 -9.52
CA LEU A 90 -6.81 6.38 -9.56
C LEU A 90 -5.66 5.90 -8.69
N PHE A 91 -4.44 6.28 -9.08
CA PHE A 91 -3.26 6.12 -8.27
C PHE A 91 -2.50 7.44 -8.12
N ALA A 92 -2.21 7.81 -6.87
CA ALA A 92 -1.36 8.95 -6.54
C ALA A 92 -0.12 8.47 -5.76
N ARG A 93 1.08 8.80 -6.26
CA ARG A 93 2.31 8.41 -5.56
C ARG A 93 2.61 9.43 -4.46
N ALA A 94 2.62 8.99 -3.20
CA ALA A 94 3.04 9.78 -2.06
C ALA A 94 3.83 8.89 -1.09
N ILE A 95 5.16 9.01 -1.09
CA ILE A 95 6.04 8.17 -0.26
C ILE A 95 5.94 8.46 1.24
N ASN A 96 5.44 9.66 1.57
CA ASN A 96 5.19 10.18 2.90
C ASN A 96 4.01 11.17 2.82
N TYR A 97 3.63 11.76 3.96
CA TYR A 97 2.59 12.78 3.99
C TYR A 97 2.98 13.99 3.14
N GLN A 98 2.13 14.32 2.17
CA GLN A 98 2.22 15.49 1.30
C GLN A 98 0.88 16.23 1.40
N PRO A 99 0.83 17.41 2.03
CA PRO A 99 -0.45 18.08 2.36
C PRO A 99 -1.24 18.47 1.10
N GLU A 100 -0.55 18.95 0.07
CA GLU A 100 -1.17 19.37 -1.20
C GLU A 100 -1.78 18.18 -1.94
N ASP A 101 -1.03 17.07 -2.01
CA ASP A 101 -1.49 15.83 -2.65
C ASP A 101 -2.68 15.23 -1.89
N LEU A 102 -2.64 15.25 -0.55
CA LEU A 102 -3.76 14.79 0.26
C LEU A 102 -4.99 15.67 0.03
N ALA A 103 -4.84 16.99 0.07
CA ALA A 103 -5.95 17.91 -0.14
C ALA A 103 -6.61 17.71 -1.52
N ALA A 104 -5.82 17.51 -2.56
CA ALA A 104 -6.32 17.19 -3.89
C ALA A 104 -7.01 15.81 -3.91
N ALA A 105 -6.44 14.78 -3.27
CA ALA A 105 -7.07 13.46 -3.20
C ALA A 105 -8.45 13.51 -2.52
N LEU A 106 -8.59 14.30 -1.44
CA LEU A 106 -9.84 14.48 -0.71
C LEU A 106 -10.93 15.20 -1.51
N GLN A 107 -10.55 16.00 -2.51
CA GLN A 107 -11.49 16.67 -3.42
C GLN A 107 -11.96 15.77 -4.57
N THR A 108 -11.17 14.76 -4.92
CA THR A 108 -11.40 13.94 -6.12
C THR A 108 -12.04 12.58 -5.80
N ALA A 109 -11.69 11.95 -4.68
CA ALA A 109 -12.11 10.59 -4.35
C ALA A 109 -13.34 10.50 -3.45
N ASN A 110 -14.06 9.38 -3.60
CA ASN A 110 -15.06 8.95 -2.62
C ASN A 110 -14.48 7.90 -1.67
N VAL A 111 -13.65 7.00 -2.21
CA VAL A 111 -12.99 5.96 -1.43
C VAL A 111 -11.49 6.14 -1.59
N ILE A 112 -10.79 6.36 -0.48
CA ILE A 112 -9.33 6.52 -0.45
C ILE A 112 -8.74 5.36 0.33
N VAL A 113 -7.88 4.57 -0.33
CA VAL A 113 -7.00 3.61 0.34
C VAL A 113 -5.60 4.20 0.31
N LEU A 114 -5.03 4.46 1.49
CA LEU A 114 -3.71 5.07 1.57
C LEU A 114 -2.73 4.32 2.45
N ASN A 115 -1.43 4.42 2.14
CA ASN A 115 -0.38 3.96 3.05
C ASN A 115 0.76 4.96 3.11
N TRP A 116 1.31 5.12 4.31
CA TRP A 116 2.61 5.73 4.52
C TRP A 116 3.29 5.00 5.68
N GLY A 117 4.59 4.73 5.53
CA GLY A 117 5.38 4.15 6.61
C GLY A 117 6.70 3.57 6.14
N LEU A 118 6.73 3.01 4.92
CA LEU A 118 7.94 2.40 4.35
C LEU A 118 9.14 3.37 4.32
N HIS A 119 8.90 4.65 4.08
CA HIS A 119 9.94 5.68 3.94
C HIS A 119 10.09 6.58 5.18
N TYR A 120 9.40 6.28 6.28
CA TYR A 120 9.55 7.04 7.52
C TYR A 120 10.68 6.47 8.38
N HIS A 121 11.70 7.30 8.61
CA HIS A 121 12.83 7.00 9.49
C HIS A 121 12.71 7.63 10.87
N ASN A 122 11.94 8.73 10.98
CA ASN A 122 11.69 9.42 12.23
C ASN A 122 10.24 9.16 12.68
N MET A 123 10.09 8.37 13.74
CA MET A 123 8.78 7.97 14.26
C MET A 123 8.04 9.11 14.96
N THR A 124 8.75 10.12 15.46
CA THR A 124 8.14 11.35 16.00
C THR A 124 7.50 12.16 14.87
N GLN A 125 8.23 12.37 13.77
CA GLN A 125 7.68 13.05 12.59
C GLN A 125 6.52 12.25 12.00
N TYR A 126 6.66 10.93 11.89
CA TYR A 126 5.58 10.07 11.41
C TYR A 126 4.31 10.21 12.25
N ARG A 127 4.43 10.27 13.58
CA ARG A 127 3.31 10.51 14.48
C ARG A 127 2.65 11.88 14.22
N ILE A 128 3.44 12.94 14.08
CA ILE A 128 2.93 14.30 13.80
C ILE A 128 2.16 14.29 12.48
N ASP A 129 2.75 13.75 11.42
CA ASP A 129 2.14 13.68 10.09
C ASP A 129 0.85 12.86 10.10
N LEU A 130 0.82 11.74 10.83
CA LEU A 130 -0.41 10.95 11.01
C LEU A 130 -1.50 11.76 11.69
N HIS A 131 -1.22 12.48 12.77
CA HIS A 131 -2.22 13.33 13.43
C HIS A 131 -2.76 14.42 12.48
N THR A 132 -1.88 15.11 11.75
CA THR A 132 -2.26 16.17 10.81
C THR A 132 -3.07 15.64 9.62
N ALA A 133 -2.68 14.50 9.07
CA ALA A 133 -3.42 13.87 7.98
C ALA A 133 -4.74 13.28 8.44
N PHE A 134 -4.77 12.62 9.61
CA PHE A 134 -5.95 11.93 10.11
C PHE A 134 -7.06 12.89 10.49
N GLU A 135 -6.74 14.12 10.90
CA GLU A 135 -7.74 15.17 11.07
C GLU A 135 -8.50 15.47 9.77
N GLN A 136 -7.79 15.57 8.64
CA GLN A 136 -8.39 15.83 7.33
C GLN A 136 -9.15 14.61 6.80
N LEU A 137 -8.53 13.43 6.90
CA LEU A 137 -9.13 12.16 6.50
C LEU A 137 -10.39 11.83 7.29
N ASN A 138 -10.38 12.05 8.60
CA ASN A 138 -11.54 11.80 9.47
C ASN A 138 -12.71 12.73 9.11
N ARG A 139 -12.43 14.00 8.80
CA ARG A 139 -13.46 14.92 8.30
C ARG A 139 -14.03 14.47 6.96
N HIS A 140 -13.17 14.05 6.02
CA HIS A 140 -13.61 13.54 4.73
C HIS A 140 -14.46 12.27 4.85
N ALA A 141 -14.02 11.30 5.67
CA ALA A 141 -14.73 10.03 5.91
C ALA A 141 -16.03 10.20 6.70
N SER A 142 -16.20 11.31 7.42
CA SER A 142 -17.46 11.65 8.10
C SER A 142 -18.56 12.11 7.14
N VAL A 143 -18.23 12.43 5.88
CA VAL A 143 -19.22 12.77 4.85
C VAL A 143 -19.86 11.49 4.34
N ARG A 144 -21.20 11.44 4.31
CA ARG A 144 -21.94 10.24 3.88
C ARG A 144 -21.47 9.76 2.50
N GLY A 145 -21.10 8.49 2.46
CA GLY A 145 -20.63 7.82 1.26
C GLY A 145 -19.13 7.96 1.03
N ASN A 146 -18.39 8.79 1.76
CA ASN A 146 -16.93 8.79 1.67
C ASN A 146 -16.35 7.75 2.62
N ILE A 147 -15.25 7.10 2.21
CA ILE A 147 -14.59 6.05 2.99
C ILE A 147 -13.08 6.29 2.92
N VAL A 148 -12.41 6.21 4.08
CA VAL A 148 -10.96 6.25 4.17
C VAL A 148 -10.45 4.99 4.85
N LEU A 149 -9.57 4.28 4.14
CA LEU A 149 -8.87 3.09 4.62
C LEU A 149 -7.37 3.37 4.67
N PHE A 150 -6.77 3.33 5.86
CA PHE A 150 -5.32 3.42 6.04
C PHE A 150 -4.72 2.01 6.09
N MET A 151 -4.01 1.63 5.03
CA MET A 151 -3.30 0.36 4.92
C MET A 151 -2.05 0.38 5.80
N GLU A 152 -1.93 -0.64 6.65
CA GLU A 152 -0.73 -0.86 7.46
C GLU A 152 0.54 -0.98 6.60
N THR A 153 1.69 -0.67 7.22
CA THR A 153 2.99 -0.97 6.62
C THR A 153 3.18 -2.49 6.58
N GLY A 154 3.45 -3.02 5.39
CA GLY A 154 3.74 -4.44 5.19
C GLY A 154 5.03 -4.89 5.88
N ALA A 155 5.15 -6.19 6.11
CA ALA A 155 6.34 -6.80 6.67
C ALA A 155 7.53 -6.72 5.72
N GLN A 156 8.68 -6.26 6.22
CA GLN A 156 9.94 -6.26 5.49
C GLN A 156 10.84 -7.39 6.00
N HIS A 157 11.58 -8.04 5.11
CA HIS A 157 12.26 -9.30 5.45
C HIS A 157 13.79 -9.21 5.36
N PHE A 158 14.37 -8.03 5.53
CA PHE A 158 15.83 -7.85 5.49
C PHE A 158 16.52 -8.65 6.60
N ARG A 159 17.53 -9.42 6.21
CA ARG A 159 18.46 -10.08 7.15
C ARG A 159 19.20 -9.03 7.98
N GLN A 160 19.34 -9.23 9.29
CA GLN A 160 20.19 -8.38 10.14
C GLN A 160 21.60 -8.99 10.27
N ASP A 161 22.63 -8.14 10.25
CA ASP A 161 24.02 -8.54 10.48
C ASP A 161 24.32 -8.56 12.00
N ASP A 162 25.11 -9.53 12.45
CA ASP A 162 25.50 -9.68 13.86
C ASP A 162 26.68 -8.76 14.19
N SER A 163 26.42 -7.62 14.83
CA SER A 163 27.49 -6.74 15.35
C SER A 163 28.27 -7.33 16.53
N ARG A 164 27.99 -8.56 16.98
CA ARG A 164 28.66 -9.24 18.12
C ARG A 164 29.62 -10.37 17.71
N GLY A 165 29.93 -10.52 16.43
CA GLY A 165 31.15 -11.21 15.99
C GLY A 165 31.19 -12.73 16.18
N PHE A 166 30.05 -13.42 16.37
CA PHE A 166 30.05 -14.88 16.48
C PHE A 166 28.90 -15.53 15.71
N GLY A 167 29.00 -15.51 14.37
CA GLY A 167 28.53 -16.57 13.46
C GLY A 167 27.09 -17.10 13.60
N ARG A 168 26.22 -16.47 14.38
CA ARG A 168 24.83 -16.89 14.60
C ARG A 168 23.91 -15.88 13.93
N LEU A 169 23.35 -16.35 12.81
CA LEU A 169 22.31 -15.69 12.04
C LEU A 169 21.14 -15.33 12.97
N ARG A 170 20.70 -14.06 12.97
CA ARG A 170 19.36 -13.72 13.46
C ARG A 170 18.44 -13.39 12.28
N ALA A 171 17.19 -13.79 12.41
CA ALA A 171 16.09 -13.44 11.52
C ALA A 171 15.80 -11.94 11.47
N SER A 172 15.03 -11.54 10.46
CA SER A 172 14.60 -10.16 10.26
C SER A 172 13.76 -9.66 11.43
N ALA A 173 13.99 -8.41 11.87
CA ALA A 173 13.09 -7.72 12.79
C ALA A 173 11.87 -7.10 12.08
N GLY A 174 11.57 -7.48 10.84
CA GLY A 174 10.34 -7.01 10.19
C GLY A 174 10.34 -5.54 9.77
N SER A 175 11.45 -4.82 9.98
CA SER A 175 11.60 -3.38 9.78
C SER A 175 12.74 -3.09 8.80
N TRP A 176 12.77 -1.84 8.33
CA TRP A 176 13.63 -1.23 7.30
C TRP A 176 15.03 -1.85 7.12
N GLU A 177 15.62 -1.70 5.93
CA GLU A 177 16.96 -2.18 5.60
C GLU A 177 18.05 -1.58 6.54
N MET A 178 18.38 -2.29 7.63
CA MET A 178 19.44 -1.90 8.58
C MET A 178 20.77 -2.60 8.29
N ARG A 179 20.95 -3.11 7.07
CA ARG A 179 22.19 -3.78 6.66
C ARG A 179 23.27 -2.74 6.44
N ASP A 180 24.51 -3.06 6.79
CA ASP A 180 25.66 -2.29 6.34
C ASP A 180 26.02 -2.75 4.91
N PRO A 181 25.82 -1.91 3.89
CA PRO A 181 26.08 -2.29 2.49
C PRO A 181 27.56 -2.56 2.21
N SER A 182 28.46 -2.14 3.10
CA SER A 182 29.91 -2.32 2.97
C SER A 182 30.39 -3.70 3.45
N THR A 183 29.67 -4.33 4.38
CA THR A 183 30.02 -5.64 4.97
C THR A 183 29.14 -6.77 4.45
N ASP A 184 27.88 -6.50 4.14
CA ASP A 184 26.92 -7.53 3.73
C ASP A 184 26.89 -7.74 2.22
N LYS A 185 27.75 -8.67 1.76
CA LYS A 185 27.84 -9.12 0.36
C LYS A 185 26.81 -10.20 -0.01
N HIS A 186 25.86 -10.53 0.87
CA HIS A 186 24.88 -11.61 0.67
C HIS A 186 23.49 -11.17 1.11
N CYS A 187 22.94 -10.17 0.41
CA CYS A 187 21.57 -9.73 0.65
C CYS A 187 20.58 -10.87 0.41
N ALA A 188 19.82 -11.24 1.44
CA ALA A 188 18.77 -12.24 1.37
C ALA A 188 17.58 -11.83 2.23
N CYS A 189 16.38 -12.23 1.80
CA CYS A 189 15.19 -12.10 2.62
C CYS A 189 15.10 -13.29 3.58
N SER A 190 14.73 -13.02 4.83
CA SER A 190 14.67 -14.02 5.91
C SER A 190 13.31 -13.94 6.63
N PRO A 191 12.83 -15.05 7.22
CA PRO A 191 11.63 -15.00 8.06
C PRO A 191 11.80 -13.98 9.20
N ILE A 192 10.68 -13.51 9.74
CA ILE A 192 10.64 -12.65 10.93
C ILE A 192 10.52 -13.53 12.17
N GLU A 193 11.46 -13.41 13.11
CA GLU A 193 11.40 -14.09 14.41
C GLU A 193 11.02 -13.13 15.54
N ASP A 194 11.21 -11.81 15.36
CA ASP A 194 10.80 -10.81 16.33
C ASP A 194 9.48 -10.16 15.91
N PHE A 195 8.43 -10.53 16.63
CA PHE A 195 7.05 -10.17 16.32
C PHE A 195 6.64 -8.76 16.81
N GLY A 196 7.50 -8.07 17.57
CA GLY A 196 7.16 -6.80 18.22
C GLY A 196 7.66 -5.52 17.53
N VAL A 197 8.30 -5.60 16.36
CA VAL A 197 9.23 -4.54 15.92
C VAL A 197 8.77 -3.70 14.73
N ASN A 198 7.54 -3.88 14.23
CA ASN A 198 7.00 -2.92 13.23
C ASN A 198 6.64 -1.60 13.91
N ARG A 199 7.65 -0.74 14.09
CA ARG A 199 7.53 0.56 14.79
C ARG A 199 6.52 1.47 14.11
N GLN A 200 6.43 1.44 12.79
CA GLN A 200 5.47 2.22 12.01
C GLN A 200 4.04 1.83 12.40
N ASN A 201 3.71 0.54 12.35
CA ASN A 201 2.37 0.10 12.74
C ASN A 201 2.11 0.33 14.23
N GLY A 202 3.12 0.19 15.09
CA GLY A 202 3.02 0.57 16.50
C GLY A 202 2.62 2.04 16.71
N VAL A 203 3.22 2.97 15.95
CA VAL A 203 2.86 4.40 15.98
C VAL A 203 1.45 4.62 15.40
N LEU A 204 1.10 3.97 14.28
CA LEU A 204 -0.23 4.05 13.67
C LEU A 204 -1.32 3.63 14.65
N HIS A 205 -1.19 2.46 15.28
CA HIS A 205 -2.18 1.98 16.24
C HIS A 205 -2.23 2.86 17.50
N ALA A 206 -1.11 3.39 17.97
CA ALA A 206 -1.10 4.33 19.09
C ALA A 206 -1.85 5.63 18.78
N VAL A 207 -1.71 6.17 17.56
CA VAL A 207 -2.45 7.36 17.10
C VAL A 207 -3.95 7.07 17.04
N LEU A 208 -4.36 5.91 16.50
CA LEU A 208 -5.77 5.53 16.41
C LEU A 208 -6.40 5.21 17.76
N ALA A 209 -5.64 4.61 18.68
CA ALA A 209 -6.08 4.29 20.03
C ALA A 209 -6.45 5.54 20.86
N THR A 210 -6.06 6.74 20.42
CA THR A 210 -6.54 8.00 21.02
C THR A 210 -8.05 8.21 20.86
N GLY A 211 -8.69 7.53 19.89
CA GLY A 211 -10.11 7.69 19.59
C GLY A 211 -10.47 9.00 18.86
N LEU A 212 -9.49 9.83 18.53
CA LEU A 212 -9.72 11.14 17.88
C LEU A 212 -10.18 11.03 16.42
N TYR A 213 -9.96 9.88 15.78
CA TYR A 213 -10.19 9.68 14.34
C TYR A 213 -11.10 8.48 14.06
N PRO A 214 -12.33 8.45 14.59
CA PRO A 214 -13.20 7.26 14.54
C PRO A 214 -13.62 6.85 13.12
N SER A 215 -13.59 7.77 12.16
CA SER A 215 -14.00 7.52 10.77
C SER A 215 -12.85 6.99 9.89
N VAL A 216 -11.60 7.03 10.36
CA VAL A 216 -10.44 6.47 9.65
C VAL A 216 -10.29 5.00 10.02
N GLN A 217 -10.48 4.11 9.04
CA GLN A 217 -10.42 2.66 9.29
C GLN A 217 -9.03 2.11 8.94
N VAL A 218 -8.56 1.13 9.73
CA VAL A 218 -7.33 0.39 9.39
C VAL A 218 -7.65 -0.74 8.44
N LEU A 219 -6.79 -0.87 7.43
CA LEU A 219 -6.75 -1.99 6.51
C LEU A 219 -5.52 -2.85 6.84
N PRO A 220 -5.70 -4.02 7.51
CA PRO A 220 -4.59 -4.86 7.92
C PRO A 220 -3.79 -5.38 6.72
N PHE A 221 -2.48 -5.32 6.84
CA PHE A 221 -1.56 -5.75 5.77
C PHE A 221 -0.29 -6.41 6.31
N TYR A 222 0.11 -6.07 7.54
CA TYR A 222 1.31 -6.63 8.14
C TYR A 222 1.19 -8.13 8.35
N GLU A 223 0.12 -8.58 8.99
CA GLU A 223 -0.12 -10.01 9.23
C GLU A 223 -0.32 -10.80 7.92
N LEU A 224 -0.90 -10.14 6.91
CA LEU A 224 -0.99 -10.72 5.57
C LEU A 224 0.39 -10.90 4.96
N THR A 225 1.38 -10.05 5.22
CA THR A 225 2.70 -10.13 4.57
C THR A 225 3.78 -10.82 5.40
N ARG A 226 3.61 -10.88 6.72
CA ARG A 226 4.57 -11.42 7.70
C ARG A 226 5.08 -12.84 7.41
N PRO A 227 4.27 -13.84 7.01
CA PRO A 227 4.81 -15.18 6.74
C PRO A 227 5.41 -15.31 5.33
N ARG A 228 5.38 -14.26 4.50
CA ARG A 228 5.64 -14.32 3.04
C ARG A 228 7.03 -13.83 2.66
N TRP A 229 8.03 -14.07 3.51
CA TRP A 229 9.44 -13.69 3.25
C TRP A 229 10.00 -14.23 1.92
N ARG A 230 9.51 -15.39 1.46
CA ARG A 230 9.91 -16.01 0.17
C ARG A 230 9.29 -15.33 -1.06
N TRP A 231 8.34 -14.42 -0.87
CA TRP A 231 7.61 -13.80 -1.98
C TRP A 231 8.25 -12.48 -2.42
N HIS A 232 9.37 -12.10 -1.83
CA HIS A 232 10.16 -10.97 -2.27
C HIS A 232 10.95 -11.29 -3.55
N PHE A 233 11.36 -10.26 -4.28
CA PHE A 233 12.21 -10.43 -5.47
C PHE A 233 13.54 -11.10 -5.13
N GLY A 234 14.08 -10.84 -3.92
CA GLY A 234 15.29 -11.49 -3.40
C GLY A 234 16.60 -11.11 -4.12
N ASN A 235 16.52 -10.69 -5.38
CA ASN A 235 17.60 -10.10 -6.17
C ASN A 235 17.14 -8.76 -6.79
N CYS A 236 17.99 -7.73 -6.79
CA CYS A 236 17.64 -6.41 -7.32
C CYS A 236 17.64 -6.33 -8.86
N THR A 237 17.36 -7.41 -9.59
CA THR A 237 17.49 -7.46 -11.06
C THR A 237 16.59 -6.47 -11.82
N HIS A 238 15.62 -5.87 -11.15
CA HIS A 238 14.70 -4.89 -11.73
C HIS A 238 15.11 -3.41 -11.56
N ARG A 239 16.26 -3.10 -10.94
CA ARG A 239 16.74 -1.71 -10.81
C ARG A 239 17.65 -1.32 -11.99
N PRO A 240 17.29 -0.30 -12.79
CA PRO A 240 17.96 0.01 -14.07
C PRO A 240 19.31 0.74 -13.96
N SER A 241 20.03 0.69 -12.83
CA SER A 241 21.28 1.46 -12.69
C SER A 241 22.26 0.89 -11.67
N GLY A 242 23.19 0.03 -12.10
CA GLY A 242 24.50 -0.14 -11.46
C GLY A 242 24.58 -0.68 -10.03
N TRP A 243 23.48 -1.15 -9.42
CA TRP A 243 23.57 -1.85 -8.13
C TRP A 243 24.14 -3.25 -8.37
N ASN A 244 25.21 -3.58 -7.66
CA ASN A 244 25.87 -4.88 -7.79
C ASN A 244 24.90 -5.99 -7.36
N LYS A 245 24.79 -7.05 -8.17
CA LYS A 245 23.88 -8.18 -7.92
C LYS A 245 24.12 -8.85 -6.57
N ASP A 246 25.34 -8.73 -6.05
CA ASP A 246 25.78 -9.38 -4.82
C ASP A 246 25.34 -8.60 -3.56
N THR A 247 25.19 -7.27 -3.62
CA THR A 247 24.94 -6.43 -2.43
C THR A 247 23.48 -5.97 -2.29
N CYS A 248 22.63 -6.24 -3.29
CA CYS A 248 21.28 -5.69 -3.36
C CYS A 248 20.19 -6.78 -3.43
N CYS A 249 19.27 -6.74 -2.48
CA CYS A 249 18.00 -7.46 -2.50
C CYS A 249 16.86 -6.52 -2.13
N ASP A 250 15.70 -6.78 -2.73
CA ASP A 250 14.46 -6.09 -2.39
C ASP A 250 13.62 -6.99 -1.50
N CYS A 251 13.65 -6.73 -0.20
CA CYS A 251 12.85 -7.43 0.81
C CYS A 251 11.71 -6.57 1.36
N SER A 252 11.31 -5.53 0.61
CA SER A 252 10.15 -4.69 0.92
C SER A 252 9.01 -4.94 -0.06
N HIS A 253 9.31 -5.18 -1.34
CA HIS A 253 8.32 -5.38 -2.39
C HIS A 253 8.09 -6.86 -2.68
N PHE A 254 6.85 -7.20 -3.00
CA PHE A 254 6.42 -8.57 -3.22
C PHE A 254 6.32 -8.87 -4.71
N CYS A 255 6.77 -10.05 -5.13
CA CYS A 255 6.38 -10.65 -6.39
C CYS A 255 4.85 -10.69 -6.51
N TYR A 256 4.34 -10.57 -7.73
CA TYR A 256 2.90 -10.61 -7.95
C TYR A 256 2.32 -11.96 -7.50
N SER A 257 1.42 -11.93 -6.53
CA SER A 257 0.69 -13.09 -6.01
C SER A 257 -0.81 -12.80 -6.04
N PRO A 258 -1.57 -13.35 -7.02
CA PRO A 258 -3.01 -13.14 -7.11
C PRO A 258 -3.78 -13.49 -5.84
N ALA A 259 -3.33 -14.49 -5.09
CA ALA A 259 -3.97 -14.92 -3.85
C ALA A 259 -3.80 -13.87 -2.74
N MET A 260 -2.61 -13.27 -2.62
CA MET A 260 -2.35 -12.20 -1.65
C MET A 260 -3.23 -10.99 -1.90
N TRP A 261 -3.21 -10.51 -3.14
CA TRP A 261 -3.89 -9.28 -3.52
C TRP A 261 -5.41 -9.47 -3.53
N ARG A 262 -5.92 -10.68 -3.81
CA ARG A 262 -7.33 -11.00 -3.59
C ARG A 262 -7.71 -11.02 -2.12
N ALA A 263 -6.88 -11.60 -1.24
CA ALA A 263 -7.13 -11.56 0.20
C ALA A 263 -7.08 -10.11 0.75
N HIS A 264 -6.27 -9.23 0.16
CA HIS A 264 -6.22 -7.83 0.55
C HIS A 264 -7.37 -6.99 -0.02
N LEU A 265 -7.71 -7.17 -1.31
CA LEU A 265 -8.91 -6.61 -1.94
C LEU A 265 -10.18 -7.07 -1.24
N ALA A 266 -10.13 -8.27 -0.69
CA ALA A 266 -11.17 -8.69 0.17
C ALA A 266 -11.24 -7.67 1.35
N GLN A 267 -10.20 -7.50 2.17
CA GLN A 267 -10.31 -6.69 3.38
C GLN A 267 -10.87 -5.27 3.13
N VAL A 268 -10.34 -4.55 2.13
CA VAL A 268 -11.15 -4.02 1.01
C VAL A 268 -12.66 -3.86 1.18
N MET A 269 -13.34 -4.68 0.37
CA MET A 269 -14.76 -4.96 0.35
C MET A 269 -15.41 -5.03 1.73
N SER A 270 -14.78 -5.70 2.71
CA SER A 270 -15.37 -5.82 4.05
C SER A 270 -15.58 -4.48 4.75
N ARG A 271 -14.78 -3.46 4.41
CA ARG A 271 -14.92 -2.09 4.93
C ARG A 271 -15.85 -1.21 4.11
N LEU A 272 -16.14 -1.61 2.86
CA LEU A 272 -17.09 -0.89 2.00
C LEU A 272 -18.54 -1.19 2.34
N VAL A 273 -18.79 -2.37 2.94
CA VAL A 273 -20.14 -2.83 3.32
C VAL A 273 -20.51 -2.57 4.78
N ALA A 274 -19.54 -2.13 5.60
CA ALA A 274 -19.69 -1.87 7.02
C ALA A 274 -20.18 -0.44 7.28
#